data_AF-S2Z0M1-F1
#
_entry.id   AF-S2Z0M1-F1
#
_cell.length_a   1.000
_cell.length_b   1.000
_cell.length_c   1.000
_cell.angle_alpha   90.00
_cell.angle_beta   90.00
_cell.angle_gamma   90.00
#
_symmetry.space_group_name_H-M   'P 1'
#
loop_
_entity.id
_entity.type
_entity.pdbx_description
1 polymer ?
#
loop_
_entity_poly.entity_id
_entity_poly.type
_entity_poly.pdbx_seq_one_letter_code
_entity_poly.pdbx_strand_id
1 'polypeptide(L)'
;MPSPYLAVRLEKGGGHHQGPAAALGAVLRTLGVADQHIPARLDERAALYRSVLDGRRMLVVIDYPRSPAQVRWMLPAAAGRAVLVTSRRRMIDLAGAHLVELDVLSPGEALHLFTRIADEPEAARIVMAACGSVPLAIRIAACRLAARPTWRIRR
;
A
#
# COMPACT_ATOMS: atom_id res chain seq x y z
N MET A 1 19.35 0.37 13.83
CA MET A 1 18.21 1.25 14.18
C MET A 1 16.93 0.61 13.68
N PRO A 2 15.81 0.66 14.43
CA PRO A 2 14.53 0.21 13.90
C PRO A 2 14.12 1.05 12.68
N SER A 3 13.36 0.44 11.77
CA SER A 3 12.85 1.11 10.56
C SER A 3 12.07 2.39 10.94
N PRO A 4 12.19 3.49 10.16
CA PRO A 4 11.43 4.72 10.40
C PRO A 4 9.92 4.55 10.17
N TYR A 5 9.51 3.40 9.61
CA TYR A 5 8.12 3.03 9.41
C TYR A 5 7.84 1.58 9.79
N LEU A 6 6.58 1.33 10.13
CA LEU A 6 5.99 0.01 10.35
C LEU A 6 4.94 -0.25 9.26
N ALA A 7 5.15 -1.30 8.46
CA ALA A 7 4.20 -1.71 7.42
C ALA A 7 3.28 -2.84 7.94
N VAL A 8 1.98 -2.69 7.71
CA VAL A 8 0.93 -3.64 8.09
C VAL A 8 0.10 -3.94 6.86
N ARG A 9 0.12 -5.18 6.40
CA ARG A 9 -0.73 -5.62 5.29
C ARG A 9 -1.96 -6.36 5.83
N LEU A 10 -3.16 -5.93 5.43
CA LEU A 10 -4.42 -6.51 5.88
C LEU A 10 -5.05 -7.50 4.90
N GLU A 11 -4.55 -7.57 3.67
CA GLU A 11 -4.88 -8.59 2.69
C GLU A 11 -3.81 -9.71 2.71
N LYS A 12 -4.23 -10.95 2.96
CA LYS A 12 -3.41 -12.14 2.69
C LYS A 12 -3.73 -12.66 1.29
N GLY A 13 -2.74 -13.25 0.63
CA GLY A 13 -2.90 -13.87 -0.69
C GLY A 13 -4.10 -14.82 -0.73
N GLY A 14 -4.78 -14.89 -1.88
CA GLY A 14 -5.96 -15.73 -2.06
C GLY A 14 -7.28 -15.14 -1.53
N GLY A 15 -7.39 -13.81 -1.41
CA GLY A 15 -8.63 -13.13 -1.02
C GLY A 15 -8.99 -13.22 0.48
N HIS A 16 -8.12 -13.83 1.29
CA HIS A 16 -8.29 -13.96 2.73
C HIS A 16 -7.83 -12.68 3.43
N HIS A 17 -8.64 -12.16 4.34
CA HIS A 17 -8.34 -10.88 4.99
C HIS A 17 -7.97 -11.11 6.44
N GLN A 18 -6.96 -10.38 6.91
CA GLN A 18 -6.61 -10.43 8.31
C GLN A 18 -7.56 -9.56 9.11
N GLY A 19 -8.25 -10.18 10.07
CA GLY A 19 -9.01 -9.46 11.08
C GLY A 19 -8.09 -8.54 11.91
N PRO A 20 -8.64 -7.46 12.50
CA PRO A 20 -7.86 -6.50 13.28
C PRO A 20 -7.01 -7.13 14.39
N ALA A 21 -7.54 -8.15 15.07
CA ALA A 21 -6.82 -8.83 16.16
C ALA A 21 -5.59 -9.58 15.65
N ALA A 22 -5.70 -10.24 14.49
CA ALA A 22 -4.59 -10.96 13.88
C ALA A 22 -3.51 -9.99 13.37
N ALA A 23 -3.93 -8.87 12.76
CA ALA A 23 -3.03 -7.82 12.30
C ALA A 23 -2.25 -7.19 13.47
N LEU A 24 -2.95 -6.76 14.52
CA LEU A 24 -2.32 -6.20 15.73
C LEU A 24 -1.38 -7.21 16.41
N GLY A 25 -1.77 -8.49 16.49
CA GLY A 25 -0.89 -9.53 17.02
C GLY A 25 0.39 -9.69 16.20
N ALA A 26 0.31 -9.66 14.86
CA ALA A 26 1.51 -9.68 14.00
C ALA A 26 2.37 -8.43 14.20
N VAL A 27 1.76 -7.25 14.28
CA VAL A 27 2.45 -5.98 14.51
C VAL A 27 3.18 -5.96 15.86
N LEU A 28 2.53 -6.39 16.93
CA LEU A 28 3.11 -6.43 18.27
C LEU A 28 4.36 -7.32 18.30
N ARG A 29 4.33 -8.48 17.63
CA ARG A 29 5.52 -9.33 17.46
C ARG A 29 6.64 -8.62 16.69
N THR A 30 6.32 -7.96 15.59
CA THR A 30 7.30 -7.17 14.81
C THR A 30 7.93 -6.06 15.65
N LEU A 31 7.17 -5.49 16.59
CA LEU A 31 7.65 -4.48 17.54
C LEU A 31 8.43 -5.07 18.74
N GLY A 32 8.60 -6.40 18.79
CA GLY A 32 9.40 -7.10 19.80
C GLY A 32 8.61 -7.56 21.04
N VAL A 33 7.27 -7.51 21.02
CA VAL A 33 6.45 -8.04 22.12
C VAL A 33 6.42 -9.57 22.03
N ALA A 34 6.86 -10.24 23.10
CA ALA A 34 6.79 -11.69 23.21
C ALA A 34 5.34 -12.20 23.19
N ASP A 35 5.09 -13.35 22.57
CA ASP A 35 3.74 -13.92 22.39
C ASP A 35 2.95 -14.07 23.68
N GLN A 36 3.60 -14.44 24.78
CA GLN A 36 2.96 -14.55 26.11
C GLN A 36 2.45 -13.21 26.67
N HIS A 37 2.96 -12.08 26.17
CA HIS A 37 2.54 -10.74 26.57
C HIS A 37 1.52 -10.13 25.60
N ILE A 38 1.14 -10.83 24.52
CA ILE A 38 0.13 -10.38 23.59
C ILE A 38 -1.25 -10.81 24.11
N PRO A 39 -2.12 -9.88 24.53
CA PRO A 39 -3.42 -10.23 25.10
C PRO A 39 -4.32 -10.96 24.11
N ALA A 40 -5.35 -11.66 24.59
CA ALA A 40 -6.30 -12.34 23.71
C ALA A 40 -7.26 -11.36 23.02
N ARG A 41 -7.69 -10.32 23.74
CA ARG A 41 -8.75 -9.41 23.29
C ARG A 41 -8.21 -8.30 22.39
N LEU A 42 -9.05 -7.85 21.46
CA LEU A 42 -8.69 -6.85 20.46
C LEU A 42 -8.40 -5.47 21.05
N ASP A 43 -9.25 -5.02 21.97
CA ASP A 43 -9.12 -3.77 22.70
C ASP A 43 -7.82 -3.71 23.51
N GLU A 44 -7.48 -4.80 24.20
CA GLU A 44 -6.23 -4.93 24.95
C GLU A 44 -5.00 -4.92 24.03
N ARG A 45 -5.04 -5.63 22.89
CA ARG A 45 -3.98 -5.57 21.87
C ARG A 45 -3.80 -4.16 21.33
N ALA A 46 -4.89 -3.44 21.09
CA ALA A 46 -4.85 -2.08 20.58
C ALA A 46 -4.27 -1.11 21.63
N ALA A 47 -4.59 -1.31 22.91
CA ALA A 47 -4.01 -0.55 24.01
C ALA A 47 -2.50 -0.80 24.14
N LEU A 48 -2.08 -2.07 24.11
CA LEU A 48 -0.67 -2.43 24.13
C LEU A 48 0.08 -1.86 22.93
N TYR A 49 -0.49 -1.95 21.73
CA TYR A 49 0.07 -1.37 20.51
C TYR A 49 0.32 0.13 20.67
N ARG A 50 -0.66 0.89 21.18
CA ARG A 50 -0.49 2.33 21.44
C ARG A 50 0.59 2.61 22.48
N SER A 51 0.68 1.81 23.54
CA SER A 51 1.73 1.92 24.56
C SER A 51 3.12 1.66 23.98
N VAL A 52 3.28 0.62 23.16
CA VAL A 52 4.57 0.31 22.51
C VAL A 52 5.00 1.38 21.51
N LEU A 53 4.03 2.01 20.84
CA LEU A 53 4.27 3.16 19.96
C LEU A 53 4.51 4.46 20.71
N ASP A 54 4.25 4.50 22.02
CA ASP A 54 4.48 5.71 22.78
C ASP A 54 5.97 6.06 22.85
N GLY A 55 6.30 7.35 22.85
CA GLY A 55 7.67 7.86 22.71
C GLY A 55 8.36 7.61 21.35
N ARG A 56 7.79 6.82 20.42
CA ARG A 56 8.39 6.52 19.11
C ARG A 56 7.86 7.45 18.01
N ARG A 57 8.75 8.13 17.30
CA ARG A 57 8.45 8.84 16.04
C ARG A 57 8.52 7.85 14.89
N MET A 58 7.37 7.38 14.42
CA MET A 58 7.29 6.37 13.37
C MET A 58 6.05 6.60 12.49
N LEU A 59 6.20 6.31 11.19
CA LEU A 59 5.08 6.23 10.24
C LEU A 59 4.47 4.82 10.26
N VAL A 60 3.16 4.71 10.43
CA VAL A 60 2.46 3.42 10.29
C VAL A 60 1.83 3.36 8.91
N VAL A 61 2.20 2.38 8.11
CA VAL A 61 1.68 2.17 6.75
C VAL A 61 0.73 0.97 6.77
N ILE A 62 -0.55 1.20 6.47
CA ILE A 62 -1.58 0.17 6.45
C ILE A 62 -2.02 -0.08 5.01
N ASP A 63 -1.76 -1.28 4.52
CA ASP A 63 -1.96 -1.67 3.13
C ASP A 63 -3.16 -2.62 2.98
N TYR A 64 -4.06 -2.29 2.06
CA TYR A 64 -5.29 -3.01 1.70
C TYR A 64 -6.29 -3.28 2.85
N PRO A 65 -6.74 -2.26 3.63
CA PRO A 65 -7.90 -2.43 4.48
C PRO A 65 -9.19 -2.65 3.65
N ARG A 66 -10.09 -3.50 4.16
CA ARG A 66 -11.47 -3.60 3.62
C ARG A 66 -12.38 -2.51 4.13
N SER A 67 -12.13 -1.98 5.34
CA SER A 67 -12.99 -0.96 5.95
C SER A 67 -12.25 -0.05 6.93
N PRO A 68 -12.76 1.17 7.16
CA PRO A 68 -12.24 2.08 8.19
C PRO A 68 -12.21 1.46 9.59
N ALA A 69 -13.13 0.53 9.87
CA ALA A 69 -13.17 -0.17 11.16
C ALA A 69 -11.89 -0.98 11.44
N GLN A 70 -11.22 -1.52 10.42
CA GLN A 70 -9.94 -2.21 10.63
C GLN A 70 -8.82 -1.23 10.96
N VAL A 71 -8.82 -0.06 10.32
CA VAL A 71 -7.80 0.98 10.49
C VAL A 71 -7.90 1.62 11.88
N ARG A 72 -9.13 1.86 12.39
CA ARG A 72 -9.38 2.51 13.69
C ARG A 72 -8.63 1.87 14.86
N TRP A 73 -8.48 0.54 14.86
CA TRP A 73 -7.76 -0.18 15.91
C TRP A 73 -6.24 0.06 15.91
N MET A 74 -5.69 0.54 14.80
CA MET A 74 -4.25 0.76 14.59
C MET A 74 -3.88 2.25 14.54
N LEU A 75 -4.82 3.15 14.84
CA LEU A 75 -4.52 4.57 14.96
C LEU A 75 -3.72 4.85 16.24
N PRO A 76 -2.58 5.56 16.15
CA PRO A 76 -1.83 6.01 17.33
C PRO A 76 -2.62 7.11 18.06
N ALA A 77 -2.49 7.17 19.39
CA ALA A 77 -3.24 8.14 20.21
C ALA A 77 -2.54 9.50 20.37
N ALA A 78 -1.25 9.62 20.09
CA ALA A 78 -0.44 10.78 20.44
C ALA A 78 0.16 11.50 19.21
N ALA A 79 0.27 12.82 19.32
CA ALA A 79 0.79 13.73 18.30
C ALA A 79 2.21 13.35 17.83
N GLY A 80 2.57 13.77 16.61
CA GLY A 80 3.90 13.51 16.01
C GLY A 80 4.04 12.14 15.33
N ARG A 81 2.94 11.41 15.15
CA ARG A 81 2.86 10.13 14.43
C ARG A 81 1.87 10.26 13.29
N ALA A 82 2.16 9.62 12.17
CA ALA A 82 1.30 9.62 11.00
C ALA A 82 0.90 8.19 10.65
N VAL A 83 -0.28 8.05 10.05
CA VAL A 83 -0.75 6.81 9.46
C VAL A 83 -0.99 7.05 7.98
N LEU A 84 -0.33 6.26 7.13
CA LEU A 84 -0.59 6.22 5.69
C LEU A 84 -1.42 4.97 5.40
N VAL A 85 -2.55 5.15 4.70
CA VAL A 85 -3.42 4.03 4.33
C VAL A 85 -3.46 3.93 2.81
N THR A 86 -3.11 2.77 2.27
CA THR A 86 -3.21 2.46 0.83
C THR A 86 -4.36 1.48 0.62
N SER A 87 -5.35 1.87 -0.18
CA SER A 87 -6.55 1.06 -0.43
C SER A 87 -7.06 1.26 -1.86
N ARG A 88 -7.78 0.26 -2.36
CA ARG A 88 -8.55 0.35 -3.62
C ARG A 88 -9.98 0.89 -3.41
N ARG A 89 -10.39 1.05 -2.15
CA ARG A 89 -11.72 1.55 -1.78
C ARG A 89 -11.56 2.91 -1.09
N ARG A 90 -12.50 3.82 -1.35
CA ARG A 90 -12.59 5.08 -0.61
C ARG A 90 -12.89 4.79 0.86
N MET A 91 -12.13 5.40 1.76
CA MET A 91 -12.20 5.18 3.21
C MET A 91 -12.94 6.35 3.88
N ILE A 92 -14.19 6.59 3.46
CA ILE A 92 -14.94 7.83 3.70
C ILE A 92 -15.19 8.11 5.20
N ASP A 93 -15.17 7.08 6.06
CA ASP A 93 -15.44 7.21 7.51
C ASP A 93 -14.18 7.21 8.39
N LEU A 94 -13.01 7.53 7.82
CA LEU A 94 -11.78 7.69 8.59
C LEU A 94 -11.61 9.17 8.98
N ALA A 95 -12.13 9.52 10.15
CA ALA A 95 -12.10 10.89 10.66
C ALA A 95 -10.67 11.48 10.69
N GLY A 96 -10.52 12.71 10.22
CA GLY A 96 -9.24 13.42 10.16
C GLY A 96 -8.27 12.93 9.07
N ALA A 97 -8.67 11.98 8.22
CA ALA A 97 -7.84 11.52 7.12
C ALA A 97 -7.82 12.52 5.96
N HIS A 98 -6.62 12.80 5.44
CA HIS A 98 -6.47 13.49 4.17
C HIS A 98 -6.49 12.45 3.04
N LEU A 99 -7.51 12.51 2.18
CA LEU A 99 -7.66 11.60 1.06
C LEU A 99 -6.81 12.08 -0.13
N VAL A 100 -5.91 11.22 -0.59
CA VAL A 100 -5.18 11.40 -1.84
C VAL A 100 -5.69 10.36 -2.82
N GLU A 101 -6.42 10.80 -3.84
CA GLU A 101 -6.85 9.96 -4.95
C GLU A 101 -5.72 9.84 -5.96
N LEU A 102 -5.35 8.62 -6.32
CA LEU A 102 -4.34 8.35 -7.34
C LEU A 102 -5.05 8.15 -8.67
N ASP A 103 -4.79 9.06 -9.61
CA ASP A 103 -5.27 8.95 -10.98
C ASP A 103 -4.35 8.07 -11.83
N VAL A 104 -4.76 7.82 -13.07
CA VAL A 104 -3.88 7.27 -14.10
C VAL A 104 -2.71 8.22 -14.39
N LEU A 105 -1.67 7.71 -15.04
CA LEU A 105 -0.52 8.55 -15.39
C LEU A 105 -0.92 9.61 -16.41
N SER A 106 -0.35 10.81 -16.28
CA SER A 106 -0.38 11.76 -17.38
C SER A 106 0.35 11.18 -18.61
N PRO A 107 0.06 11.66 -19.84
CA PRO A 107 0.74 11.17 -21.04
C PRO A 107 2.28 11.24 -20.96
N GLY A 108 2.83 12.28 -20.31
CA GLY A 108 4.27 12.43 -20.12
C GLY A 108 4.85 11.40 -19.15
N GLU A 109 4.19 11.16 -18.01
CA GLU A 109 4.63 10.14 -17.05
C GLU A 109 4.49 8.72 -17.61
N ALA A 110 3.42 8.47 -18.37
CA ALA A 110 3.20 7.20 -19.05
C ALA A 110 4.31 6.94 -20.09
N LEU A 111 4.67 7.95 -20.87
CA LEU A 111 5.74 7.85 -21.88
C LEU A 111 7.07 7.60 -21.19
N HIS A 112 7.37 8.39 -20.15
CA HIS A 112 8.58 8.23 -19.35
C HIS A 112 8.69 6.85 -18.71
N LEU A 113 7.58 6.29 -18.21
CA LEU A 113 7.57 4.93 -17.67
C LEU A 113 7.84 3.88 -18.75
N PHE A 114 7.23 4.03 -19.93
CA PHE A 114 7.39 3.09 -21.04
C PHE A 114 8.83 3.09 -21.57
N THR A 115 9.38 4.27 -21.88
CA THR A 115 10.70 4.39 -22.53
C THR A 115 11.85 3.99 -21.62
N ARG A 116 11.68 4.03 -20.30
CA ARG A 116 12.64 3.44 -19.34
C ARG A 116 12.75 1.91 -19.44
N ILE A 117 11.78 1.24 -20.05
CA ILE A 117 11.72 -0.22 -20.16
C ILE A 117 11.94 -0.67 -21.60
N ALA A 118 11.32 0.00 -22.57
CA ALA A 118 11.43 -0.29 -24.00
C ALA A 118 11.70 0.98 -24.79
N ASP A 119 12.81 1.03 -25.53
CA ASP A 119 13.28 2.20 -26.28
C ASP A 119 12.55 2.37 -27.63
N GLU A 120 11.21 2.45 -27.59
CA GLU A 120 10.35 2.62 -28.76
C GLU A 120 9.29 3.73 -28.54
N PRO A 121 9.69 5.02 -28.57
CA PRO A 121 8.80 6.15 -28.23
C PRO A 121 7.60 6.30 -29.18
N GLU A 122 7.76 6.00 -30.48
CA GLU A 122 6.66 6.08 -31.46
C GLU A 122 5.57 5.03 -31.17
N ALA A 123 5.97 3.85 -30.70
CA ALA A 123 5.07 2.76 -30.37
C ALA A 123 4.42 2.94 -28.98
N ALA A 124 5.11 3.65 -28.08
CA ALA A 124 4.63 3.97 -26.74
C ALA A 124 3.26 4.65 -26.76
N ARG A 125 3.02 5.60 -27.68
CA ARG A 125 1.76 6.36 -27.73
C ARG A 125 0.53 5.49 -27.98
N ILE A 126 0.66 4.48 -28.85
CA ILE A 126 -0.41 3.53 -29.17
C ILE A 126 -0.67 2.62 -27.95
N VAL A 127 0.40 2.12 -27.34
CA VAL A 127 0.31 1.24 -26.16
C VAL A 127 -0.30 1.97 -24.97
N MET A 128 0.11 3.22 -24.72
CA MET A 128 -0.41 4.02 -23.61
C MET A 128 -1.92 4.28 -23.76
N ALA A 129 -2.38 4.61 -24.96
CA ALA A 129 -3.80 4.77 -25.25
C ALA A 129 -4.58 3.46 -24.99
N ALA A 130 -4.06 2.32 -25.45
CA ALA A 130 -4.66 1.02 -25.20
C ALA A 130 -4.64 0.59 -23.72
N CYS A 131 -3.63 1.03 -22.96
CA CYS A 131 -3.48 0.73 -21.54
C CYS A 131 -4.30 1.66 -20.62
N GLY A 132 -4.98 2.67 -21.17
CA GLY A 132 -5.70 3.68 -20.39
C GLY A 132 -4.81 4.43 -19.40
N SER A 133 -3.53 4.62 -19.74
CA SER A 133 -2.51 5.22 -18.86
C SER A 133 -2.32 4.57 -17.47
N VAL A 134 -2.77 3.33 -17.28
CA VAL A 134 -2.60 2.61 -16.01
C VAL A 134 -1.13 2.17 -15.85
N PRO A 135 -0.42 2.55 -14.77
CA PRO A 135 1.01 2.28 -14.61
C PRO A 135 1.38 0.80 -14.75
N LEU A 136 0.58 -0.09 -14.17
CA LEU A 136 0.83 -1.54 -14.23
C LEU A 136 0.65 -2.09 -15.64
N ALA A 137 -0.39 -1.67 -16.36
CA ALA A 137 -0.65 -2.11 -17.73
C ALA A 137 0.48 -1.67 -18.68
N ILE A 138 0.92 -0.41 -18.54
CA ILE A 138 2.07 0.14 -19.29
C ILE A 138 3.32 -0.69 -19.04
N ARG A 139 3.65 -0.96 -17.76
CA ARG A 139 4.83 -1.79 -17.43
C ARG A 139 4.76 -3.17 -18.06
N ILE A 140 3.60 -3.83 -18.00
CA ILE A 140 3.43 -5.16 -18.59
C ILE A 140 3.64 -5.10 -20.11
N ALA A 141 3.06 -4.12 -20.79
CA ALA A 141 3.20 -3.98 -22.23
C ALA A 141 4.65 -3.66 -22.65
N ALA A 142 5.31 -2.72 -21.95
CA ALA A 142 6.70 -2.36 -22.21
C ALA A 142 7.65 -3.55 -21.96
N CYS A 143 7.49 -4.29 -20.86
CA CYS A 143 8.29 -5.48 -20.57
C CYS A 143 8.10 -6.57 -21.64
N ARG A 144 6.86 -6.76 -22.14
CA ARG A 144 6.58 -7.73 -23.21
C ARG A 144 7.26 -7.36 -24.52
N LEU A 145 7.29 -6.08 -24.87
CA LEU A 145 7.97 -5.58 -26.06
C LEU A 145 9.49 -5.73 -25.93
N ALA A 146 10.06 -5.29 -24.80
CA ALA A 146 11.49 -5.42 -24.53
C ALA A 146 11.97 -6.88 -24.55
N ALA A 147 11.13 -7.82 -24.10
CA ALA A 147 11.44 -9.26 -24.12
C ALA A 147 11.26 -9.92 -25.50
N ARG A 148 10.66 -9.23 -26.49
CA ARG A 148 10.31 -9.81 -27.80
C ARG A 148 10.68 -8.85 -28.95
N PRO A 149 11.96 -8.80 -29.36
CA PRO A 149 12.46 -7.82 -30.34
C PRO A 149 11.81 -7.90 -31.73
N THR A 150 11.18 -9.03 -32.06
CA THR A 150 10.48 -9.22 -33.35
C THR A 150 9.04 -8.71 -33.32
N TRP A 151 8.50 -8.38 -32.14
CA TRP A 151 7.16 -7.84 -32.01
C TRP A 151 7.14 -6.39 -32.45
N ARG A 152 6.22 -6.05 -33.34
CA ARG A 152 5.94 -4.68 -33.74
C ARG A 152 4.53 -4.31 -33.31
N ILE A 153 4.37 -3.11 -32.78
CA ILE A 153 3.05 -2.56 -32.46
C ILE A 153 2.43 -2.06 -33.76
N ARG A 154 1.32 -2.69 -34.17
CA ARG A 154 0.58 -2.30 -35.38
C ARG A 154 -0.38 -1.16 -35.03
N ARG A 155 -0.43 -0.15 -35.91
CA ARG A 155 -1.42 0.93 -35.87
C ARG A 155 -2.82 0.38 -36.18
#